data_AF-A0A389MT62-F1
#
_entry.id   AF-A0A389MT62-F1
#
_cell.length_a   1.000
_cell.length_b   1.000
_cell.length_c   1.000
_cell.angle_alpha   90.00
_cell.angle_beta   90.00
_cell.angle_gamma   90.00
#
_symmetry.space_group_name_H-M   'P 1'
#
loop_
_entity.id
_entity.type
_entity.pdbx_description
1 polymer ?
#
loop_
_entity_poly.entity_id
_entity_poly.type
_entity_poly.pdbx_seq_one_letter_code
_entity_poly.pdbx_strand_id
1 'polypeptide(L)'
;MSRARIRDPFADPGYAPLKARIIARTGHHYYADKDDLLLDRLVRRYRACSVPDAAAYLVRLDDPSLGAAEWKALEAEITIGETFFFRYAEQFVALRNTILPGIVAGRSTERSLKVWSAGCSTGAEPYSVAILLREILGPALPGWHVGILGTDISAEALATARGAVFGRWALRTMPTEERLRYFRAVPGRDGATREGGYRLRSDYARMVRFERQNLLSLLEGGGPALGEFDLILCRNVLIYFDAATVTGIVRALGERLRPGGWLLIGHAEPNPSFASFLAAVSLPGTVAYRRPEDGAALPPVPAWPPASPAWAPEVPLPSWTLPLPMPEPPAVPEAESAAVPAALPPPEPVAEHREPPSLDRIRALADSGAAGEAWRALRLALSATPFDPALRFYEGLLARSLGRDAEAERALRGALYLDRDFVMAHYHLGLLLSALSRPEEARRALDNAAALAETLPPGALLPEGDGAAAADVARLARAGLGGRVAGAEP
;
A
#
# COMPACT_ATOMS: atom_id res chain seq x y z
N MET A 1 -0.17 30.66 -26.94
CA MET A 1 -1.50 30.30 -26.41
C MET A 1 -1.35 29.94 -24.94
N SER A 2 -2.07 30.66 -24.09
CA SER A 2 -1.91 30.71 -22.64
C SER A 2 -2.15 29.35 -21.97
N ARG A 3 -1.27 28.94 -21.05
CA ARG A 3 -1.52 27.86 -20.10
C ARG A 3 -2.70 28.29 -19.23
N ALA A 4 -3.90 27.78 -19.51
CA ALA A 4 -5.01 27.88 -18.59
C ALA A 4 -4.55 27.30 -17.25
N ARG A 5 -4.46 28.16 -16.23
CA ARG A 5 -4.22 27.75 -14.84
C ARG A 5 -5.31 26.74 -14.51
N ILE A 6 -4.92 25.50 -14.23
CA ILE A 6 -5.83 24.52 -13.62
C ILE A 6 -6.30 25.20 -12.33
N ARG A 7 -7.61 25.52 -12.26
CA ARG A 7 -8.26 25.98 -11.03
C ARG A 7 -7.87 25.03 -9.91
N ASP A 8 -7.69 25.54 -8.69
CA ASP A 8 -7.55 24.69 -7.52
C ASP A 8 -8.65 23.61 -7.58
N PRO A 9 -8.30 22.35 -7.82
CA PRO A 9 -9.27 21.29 -8.06
C PRO A 9 -10.10 20.98 -6.80
N PHE A 10 -9.62 21.39 -5.63
CA PHE A 10 -10.37 21.36 -4.38
C PHE A 10 -11.39 22.49 -4.25
N ALA A 11 -11.24 23.55 -5.04
CA ALA A 11 -12.21 24.64 -5.14
C ALA A 11 -13.35 24.34 -6.14
N ASP A 12 -13.33 23.18 -6.79
CA ASP A 12 -14.42 22.70 -7.64
C ASP A 12 -15.60 22.18 -6.77
N PRO A 13 -16.78 22.83 -6.80
CA PRO A 13 -17.93 22.39 -6.00
C PRO A 13 -18.42 20.99 -6.38
N GLY A 14 -18.09 20.48 -7.57
CA GLY A 14 -18.43 19.14 -8.02
C GLY A 14 -17.53 18.04 -7.44
N TYR A 15 -16.37 18.38 -6.88
CA TYR A 15 -15.39 17.38 -6.41
C TYR A 15 -15.89 16.61 -5.20
N ALA A 16 -16.40 17.29 -4.16
CA ALA A 16 -16.89 16.62 -2.95
C ALA A 16 -18.08 15.66 -3.22
N PRO A 17 -19.11 16.04 -4.00
CA PRO A 17 -20.17 15.12 -4.41
C PRO A 17 -19.66 13.94 -5.26
N LEU A 18 -18.72 14.18 -6.17
CA LEU A 18 -18.10 13.13 -6.99
C LEU A 18 -17.33 12.13 -6.12
N LYS A 19 -16.49 12.62 -5.20
CA LYS A 19 -15.74 11.81 -4.24
C LYS A 19 -16.69 10.97 -3.38
N ALA A 20 -17.73 11.58 -2.81
CA ALA A 20 -18.73 10.86 -2.01
C ALA A 20 -19.40 9.73 -2.81
N ARG A 21 -19.72 9.99 -4.09
CA ARG A 21 -20.34 8.98 -4.96
C ARG A 21 -19.38 7.85 -5.33
N ILE A 22 -18.11 8.15 -5.55
CA ILE A 22 -17.07 7.14 -5.79
C ILE A 22 -16.88 6.27 -4.54
N ILE A 23 -16.79 6.89 -3.35
CA ILE A 23 -16.70 6.18 -2.06
C ILE A 23 -17.93 5.29 -1.88
N ALA A 24 -19.14 5.82 -2.05
CA ALA A 24 -20.37 5.05 -1.89
C ALA A 24 -20.45 3.85 -2.86
N ARG A 25 -20.00 4.02 -4.11
CA ARG A 25 -20.08 2.97 -5.13
C ARG A 25 -19.00 1.90 -4.98
N THR A 26 -17.79 2.30 -4.61
CA THR A 26 -16.61 1.41 -4.64
C THR A 26 -16.12 0.99 -3.26
N GLY A 27 -16.51 1.73 -2.23
CA GLY A 27 -16.02 1.60 -0.85
C GLY A 27 -14.59 2.09 -0.65
N HIS A 28 -13.89 2.51 -1.70
CA HIS A 28 -12.56 3.08 -1.56
C HIS A 28 -12.65 4.42 -0.81
N HIS A 29 -12.35 4.39 0.49
CA HIS A 29 -12.07 5.55 1.31
C HIS A 29 -10.75 6.19 0.90
N TYR A 30 -10.90 7.35 0.25
CA TYR A 30 -9.82 8.30 0.05
C TYR A 30 -9.85 9.28 1.22
N TYR A 31 -8.95 9.07 2.18
CA TYR A 31 -8.67 10.05 3.23
C TYR A 31 -8.19 11.38 2.60
N ALA A 32 -8.32 12.51 3.31
CA ALA A 32 -8.01 13.85 2.79
C ALA A 32 -6.54 14.01 2.32
N ASP A 33 -5.65 13.16 2.81
CA ASP A 33 -4.23 13.06 2.44
C ASP A 33 -3.97 12.31 1.11
N LYS A 34 -5.00 11.66 0.53
CA LYS A 34 -4.94 10.93 -0.75
C LYS A 34 -5.80 11.56 -1.85
N ASP A 35 -6.36 12.74 -1.60
CA ASP A 35 -7.19 13.43 -2.59
C ASP A 35 -6.41 13.82 -3.84
N ASP A 36 -5.14 14.20 -3.72
CA ASP A 36 -4.29 14.51 -4.88
C ASP A 36 -4.15 13.30 -5.82
N LEU A 37 -4.07 12.08 -5.27
CA LEU A 37 -3.95 10.86 -6.07
C LEU A 37 -5.27 10.49 -6.76
N LEU A 38 -6.38 10.62 -6.03
CA LEU A 38 -7.72 10.43 -6.61
C LEU A 38 -7.95 11.46 -7.71
N LEU A 39 -7.59 12.70 -7.46
CA LEU A 39 -7.72 13.79 -8.41
C LEU A 39 -6.86 13.59 -9.65
N ASP A 40 -5.59 13.18 -9.53
CA ASP A 40 -4.74 12.88 -10.69
C ASP A 40 -5.35 11.81 -11.61
N ARG A 41 -5.97 10.80 -10.99
CA ARG A 41 -6.72 9.74 -11.69
C ARG A 41 -7.97 10.31 -12.36
N LEU A 42 -8.72 11.15 -11.65
CA LEU A 42 -9.90 11.82 -12.19
C LEU A 42 -9.57 12.77 -13.33
N VAL A 43 -8.49 13.55 -13.25
CA VAL A 43 -8.03 14.45 -14.32
C VAL A 43 -7.69 13.68 -15.59
N ARG A 44 -7.13 12.47 -15.47
CA ARG A 44 -6.92 11.59 -16.64
C ARG A 44 -8.25 11.18 -17.27
N ARG A 45 -9.27 10.85 -16.46
CA ARG A 45 -10.62 10.57 -16.96
C ARG A 45 -11.28 11.81 -17.58
N TYR A 46 -11.13 12.98 -16.97
CA TYR A 46 -11.68 14.24 -17.50
C TYR A 46 -11.16 14.51 -18.91
N ARG A 47 -9.85 14.35 -19.11
CA ARG A 47 -9.22 14.46 -20.43
C ARG A 47 -9.73 13.41 -21.40
N ALA A 48 -9.86 12.15 -20.99
CA ALA A 48 -10.36 11.08 -21.84
C ALA A 48 -11.81 11.33 -22.31
N CYS A 49 -12.65 11.91 -21.46
CA CYS A 49 -14.03 12.27 -21.79
C CYS A 49 -14.18 13.65 -22.43
N SER A 50 -13.09 14.43 -22.53
CA SER A 50 -13.09 15.84 -22.92
C SER A 50 -14.03 16.72 -22.08
N VAL A 51 -14.05 16.49 -20.77
CA VAL A 51 -14.80 17.34 -19.81
C VAL A 51 -13.85 18.23 -19.01
N PRO A 52 -14.28 19.45 -18.63
CA PRO A 52 -13.40 20.43 -18.02
C PRO A 52 -13.17 20.25 -16.51
N ASP A 53 -14.13 19.67 -15.78
CA ASP A 53 -14.15 19.67 -14.32
C ASP A 53 -15.01 18.52 -13.73
N ALA A 54 -15.06 18.42 -12.39
CA ALA A 54 -15.77 17.36 -11.68
C ALA A 54 -17.29 17.47 -11.84
N ALA A 55 -17.83 18.69 -11.92
CA ALA A 55 -19.26 18.92 -12.14
C ALA A 55 -19.71 18.40 -13.52
N ALA A 56 -18.97 18.73 -14.58
CA ALA A 56 -19.24 18.21 -15.92
C ALA A 56 -19.00 16.69 -16.02
N TYR A 57 -18.04 16.16 -15.25
CA TYR A 57 -17.82 14.73 -15.18
C TYR A 57 -18.95 13.98 -14.45
N LEU A 58 -19.55 14.56 -13.41
CA LEU A 58 -20.75 14.00 -12.79
C LEU A 58 -21.89 13.84 -13.79
N VAL A 59 -22.13 14.86 -14.63
CA VAL A 59 -23.13 14.78 -15.72
C VAL A 59 -22.80 13.64 -16.69
N ARG A 60 -21.51 13.44 -17.03
CA ARG A 60 -21.08 12.31 -17.87
C ARG A 60 -21.38 10.96 -17.22
N LEU A 61 -21.19 10.84 -15.91
CA LEU A 61 -21.47 9.62 -15.15
C LEU A 61 -22.97 9.33 -15.03
N ASP A 62 -23.81 10.37 -15.07
CA ASP A 62 -25.27 10.29 -15.06
C ASP A 62 -25.90 10.07 -16.44
N ASP A 63 -25.12 10.23 -17.51
CA ASP A 63 -25.61 10.03 -18.87
C ASP A 63 -26.12 8.58 -19.06
N PRO A 64 -27.39 8.37 -19.46
CA PRO A 64 -27.97 7.03 -19.59
C PRO A 64 -27.29 6.15 -20.65
N SER A 65 -26.63 6.76 -21.64
CA SER A 65 -25.97 6.06 -22.76
C SER A 65 -24.47 5.86 -22.55
N LEU A 66 -23.81 6.79 -21.86
CA LEU A 66 -22.35 6.82 -21.71
C LEU A 66 -21.88 6.49 -20.28
N GLY A 67 -22.72 6.74 -19.27
CA GLY A 67 -22.34 6.68 -17.86
C GLY A 67 -21.91 5.29 -17.40
N ALA A 68 -22.59 4.23 -17.86
CA ALA A 68 -22.23 2.86 -17.49
C ALA A 68 -20.82 2.45 -17.97
N ALA A 69 -20.45 2.86 -19.19
CA ALA A 69 -19.12 2.61 -19.75
C ALA A 69 -18.07 3.46 -19.02
N GLU A 70 -18.39 4.71 -18.71
CA GLU A 70 -17.47 5.60 -18.01
C GLU A 70 -17.22 5.16 -16.57
N TRP A 71 -18.25 4.70 -15.85
CA TRP A 71 -18.08 4.11 -14.51
C TRP A 71 -17.12 2.94 -14.51
N LYS A 72 -17.19 2.06 -15.52
CA LYS A 72 -16.27 0.93 -15.65
C LYS A 72 -14.82 1.39 -15.86
N ALA A 73 -14.63 2.44 -16.66
CA ALA A 73 -13.30 2.98 -16.94
C ALA A 73 -12.73 3.76 -15.74
N LEU A 74 -13.57 4.49 -15.02
CA LEU A 74 -13.22 5.14 -13.77
C LEU A 74 -12.81 4.11 -12.71
N GLU A 75 -13.61 3.07 -12.52
CA GLU A 75 -13.31 1.96 -11.61
C GLU A 75 -11.93 1.36 -11.92
N ALA A 76 -11.58 1.12 -13.19
CA ALA A 76 -10.27 0.61 -13.58
C ALA A 76 -9.12 1.58 -13.25
N GLU A 77 -9.29 2.87 -13.51
CA GLU A 77 -8.28 3.92 -13.24
C GLU A 77 -8.01 4.09 -11.73
N ILE A 78 -9.05 4.00 -10.91
CA ILE A 78 -8.94 4.18 -9.46
C ILE A 78 -8.56 2.88 -8.73
N THR A 79 -8.62 1.73 -9.39
CA THR A 79 -8.27 0.44 -8.81
C THR A 79 -6.92 -0.07 -9.30
N ILE A 80 -6.10 0.75 -9.99
CA ILE A 80 -4.76 0.35 -10.46
C ILE A 80 -3.94 -0.18 -9.27
N GLY A 81 -3.96 -1.51 -9.15
CA GLY A 81 -3.38 -2.27 -8.07
C GLY A 81 -2.26 -3.09 -8.65
N GLU A 82 -1.03 -2.70 -8.37
CA GLU A 82 0.12 -3.51 -8.71
C GLU A 82 -0.01 -4.86 -8.00
N THR A 83 -0.02 -5.95 -8.77
CA THR A 83 0.02 -7.31 -8.24
C THR A 83 1.11 -8.09 -8.97
N PHE A 84 1.78 -8.97 -8.24
CA PHE A 84 2.89 -9.78 -8.74
C PHE A 84 2.89 -11.13 -8.06
N PHE A 85 3.48 -12.12 -8.72
CA PHE A 85 3.49 -13.49 -8.25
C PHE A 85 4.25 -13.60 -6.93
N PHE A 86 3.74 -14.43 -6.01
CA PHE A 86 4.35 -14.65 -4.69
C PHE A 86 4.65 -13.35 -3.91
N ARG A 87 3.75 -12.37 -4.00
CA ARG A 87 3.85 -11.09 -3.29
C ARG A 87 3.84 -11.30 -1.77
N TYR A 88 4.80 -10.69 -1.06
CA TYR A 88 5.13 -10.90 0.36
C TYR A 88 5.54 -12.35 0.66
N ALA A 89 6.84 -12.58 0.76
CA ALA A 89 7.44 -13.91 0.81
C ALA A 89 6.96 -14.70 2.03
N GLU A 90 6.77 -14.06 3.18
CA GLU A 90 6.42 -14.67 4.46
C GLU A 90 5.02 -15.32 4.41
N GLN A 91 4.04 -14.62 3.83
CA GLN A 91 2.68 -15.15 3.69
C GLN A 91 2.61 -16.30 2.70
N PHE A 92 3.39 -16.25 1.62
CA PHE A 92 3.47 -17.38 0.68
C PHE A 92 4.28 -18.55 1.24
N VAL A 93 5.27 -18.31 2.10
CA VAL A 93 5.97 -19.35 2.87
C VAL A 93 4.99 -20.04 3.81
N ALA A 94 4.16 -19.28 4.53
CA ALA A 94 3.10 -19.82 5.38
C ALA A 94 2.07 -20.65 4.58
N LEU A 95 1.64 -20.16 3.41
CA LEU A 95 0.78 -20.92 2.50
C LEU A 95 1.41 -22.23 2.05
N ARG A 96 2.66 -22.18 1.58
CA ARG A 96 3.41 -23.33 1.04
C ARG A 96 3.70 -24.39 2.09
N ASN A 97 4.15 -23.98 3.28
CA ASN A 97 4.73 -24.90 4.25
C ASN A 97 3.76 -25.34 5.35
N THR A 98 2.66 -24.61 5.56
CA THR A 98 1.75 -24.87 6.70
C THR A 98 0.31 -24.95 6.26
N ILE A 99 -0.24 -23.89 5.66
CA ILE A 99 -1.69 -23.76 5.47
C ILE A 99 -2.20 -24.71 4.39
N LEU A 100 -1.67 -24.64 3.16
CA LEU A 100 -2.14 -25.50 2.07
C LEU A 100 -1.87 -26.99 2.35
N PRO A 101 -0.68 -27.42 2.85
CA PRO A 101 -0.48 -28.81 3.24
C PRO A 101 -1.46 -29.27 4.33
N GLY A 102 -1.72 -28.43 5.33
CA GLY A 102 -2.67 -28.73 6.40
C GLY A 102 -4.10 -28.92 5.88
N ILE A 103 -4.55 -28.04 4.98
CA ILE A 103 -5.86 -28.18 4.33
C ILE A 103 -5.89 -29.46 3.49
N VAL A 104 -4.89 -29.73 2.66
CA VAL A 104 -4.84 -30.94 1.83
C VAL A 104 -4.88 -32.22 2.67
N ALA A 105 -4.17 -32.27 3.80
CA ALA A 105 -4.21 -33.41 4.71
C ALA A 105 -5.61 -33.62 5.32
N GLY A 106 -6.21 -32.54 5.85
CA GLY A 106 -7.54 -32.58 6.47
C GLY A 106 -8.67 -32.91 5.49
N ARG A 107 -8.45 -32.69 4.19
CA ARG A 107 -9.44 -32.89 3.11
C ARG A 107 -9.19 -34.15 2.30
N SER A 108 -8.28 -35.03 2.73
CA SER A 108 -7.83 -36.21 1.98
C SER A 108 -8.91 -37.26 1.71
N THR A 109 -9.96 -37.31 2.55
CA THR A 109 -11.13 -38.18 2.38
C THR A 109 -12.06 -37.68 1.26
N GLU A 110 -12.40 -36.39 1.30
CA GLU A 110 -13.32 -35.75 0.36
C GLU A 110 -12.64 -35.35 -0.96
N ARG A 111 -11.33 -35.14 -0.93
CA ARG A 111 -10.48 -34.75 -2.07
C ARG A 111 -11.05 -33.54 -2.83
N SER A 112 -11.54 -32.57 -2.08
CA SER A 112 -12.17 -31.37 -2.61
C SER A 112 -11.76 -30.16 -1.79
N LEU A 113 -11.28 -29.12 -2.48
CA LEU A 113 -10.72 -27.91 -1.90
C LEU A 113 -11.16 -26.69 -2.69
N LYS A 114 -11.64 -25.66 -1.99
CA LYS A 114 -12.08 -24.38 -2.54
C LYS A 114 -11.28 -23.23 -1.95
N VAL A 115 -10.68 -22.43 -2.84
CA VAL A 115 -9.98 -21.19 -2.47
C VAL A 115 -10.67 -19.99 -3.10
N TRP A 116 -10.73 -18.89 -2.36
CA TRP A 116 -11.16 -17.60 -2.90
C TRP A 116 -10.10 -16.52 -2.67
N SER A 117 -9.62 -15.91 -3.75
CA SER A 117 -8.82 -14.68 -3.73
C SER A 117 -9.74 -13.50 -4.04
N ALA A 118 -10.03 -12.71 -3.01
CA ALA A 118 -10.94 -11.56 -3.04
C ALA A 118 -10.15 -10.26 -3.26
N GLY A 119 -10.44 -9.57 -4.36
CA GLY A 119 -9.63 -8.44 -4.85
C GLY A 119 -8.34 -8.88 -5.53
N CYS A 120 -8.47 -9.84 -6.46
CA CYS A 120 -7.33 -10.53 -7.09
C CYS A 120 -6.57 -9.71 -8.16
N SER A 121 -7.05 -8.52 -8.51
CA SER A 121 -6.48 -7.64 -9.55
C SER A 121 -6.24 -8.41 -10.86
N THR A 122 -5.03 -8.35 -11.44
CA THR A 122 -4.67 -9.02 -12.69
C THR A 122 -4.40 -10.52 -12.54
N GLY A 123 -4.73 -11.12 -11.38
CA GLY A 123 -4.78 -12.57 -11.20
C GLY A 123 -3.48 -13.25 -10.72
N ALA A 124 -2.42 -12.50 -10.43
CA ALA A 124 -1.16 -13.08 -9.97
C ALA A 124 -1.31 -13.89 -8.66
N GLU A 125 -2.15 -13.44 -7.74
CA GLU A 125 -2.41 -14.14 -6.47
C GLU A 125 -3.10 -15.50 -6.65
N PRO A 126 -4.28 -15.61 -7.28
CA PRO A 126 -4.93 -16.91 -7.45
C PRO A 126 -4.11 -17.88 -8.30
N TYR A 127 -3.33 -17.38 -9.28
CA TYR A 127 -2.40 -18.23 -10.02
C TYR A 127 -1.20 -18.69 -9.18
N SER A 128 -0.69 -17.87 -8.27
CA SER A 128 0.36 -18.29 -7.33
C SER A 128 -0.14 -19.44 -6.44
N VAL A 129 -1.39 -19.37 -5.97
CA VAL A 129 -2.03 -20.46 -5.23
C VAL A 129 -2.21 -21.71 -6.10
N ALA A 130 -2.63 -21.56 -7.37
CA ALA A 130 -2.74 -22.68 -8.30
C ALA A 130 -1.40 -23.41 -8.51
N ILE A 131 -0.30 -22.66 -8.61
CA ILE A 131 1.06 -23.21 -8.69
C ILE A 131 1.37 -24.03 -7.43
N LEU A 132 1.19 -23.45 -6.24
CA LEU A 132 1.46 -24.14 -4.98
C LEU A 132 0.63 -25.42 -4.81
N LEU A 133 -0.67 -25.36 -5.08
CA LEU A 133 -1.55 -26.53 -4.97
C LEU A 133 -1.14 -27.65 -5.92
N ARG A 134 -0.71 -27.31 -7.13
CA ARG A 134 -0.19 -28.30 -8.08
C ARG A 134 1.12 -28.92 -7.61
N GLU A 135 2.01 -28.14 -7.00
CA GLU A 135 3.26 -28.66 -6.42
C GLU A 135 2.99 -29.60 -5.24
N ILE A 136 2.08 -29.22 -4.36
CA ILE A 136 1.73 -29.98 -3.16
C ILE A 136 1.00 -31.28 -3.52
N LEU A 137 0.01 -31.22 -4.43
CA LEU A 137 -0.78 -32.39 -4.82
C LEU A 137 -0.03 -33.29 -5.81
N GLY A 138 0.86 -32.73 -6.64
CA GLY A 138 1.70 -33.48 -7.56
C GLY A 138 0.92 -34.52 -8.37
N PRO A 139 1.32 -35.81 -8.37
CA PRO A 139 0.62 -36.89 -9.07
C PRO A 139 -0.82 -37.15 -8.58
N ALA A 140 -1.17 -36.73 -7.36
CA ALA A 140 -2.50 -36.94 -6.81
C ALA A 140 -3.54 -35.96 -7.36
N LEU A 141 -3.11 -34.83 -7.96
CA LEU A 141 -4.00 -33.77 -8.43
C LEU A 141 -5.19 -34.23 -9.30
N PRO A 142 -5.06 -35.19 -10.24
CA PRO A 142 -6.21 -35.66 -11.03
C PRO A 142 -7.34 -36.29 -10.20
N GLY A 143 -7.06 -36.76 -8.99
CA GLY A 143 -8.04 -37.29 -8.05
C GLY A 143 -8.66 -36.23 -7.12
N TRP A 144 -8.31 -34.96 -7.30
CA TRP A 144 -8.78 -33.84 -6.48
C TRP A 144 -9.66 -32.87 -7.27
N HIS A 145 -10.73 -32.42 -6.64
CA HIS A 145 -11.57 -31.33 -7.12
C HIS A 145 -11.08 -30.01 -6.53
N VAL A 146 -10.22 -29.30 -7.26
CA VAL A 146 -9.67 -28.00 -6.85
C VAL A 146 -10.39 -26.87 -7.56
N GLY A 147 -11.03 -25.98 -6.80
CA GLY A 147 -11.66 -24.76 -7.32
C GLY A 147 -11.01 -23.52 -6.74
N ILE A 148 -10.43 -22.66 -7.60
CA ILE A 148 -9.89 -21.36 -7.18
C ILE A 148 -10.72 -20.26 -7.82
N LEU A 149 -11.35 -19.42 -6.99
CA LEU A 149 -12.10 -18.26 -7.43
C LEU A 149 -11.26 -16.99 -7.22
N GLY A 150 -11.03 -16.23 -8.27
CA GLY A 150 -10.52 -14.86 -8.19
C GLY A 150 -11.64 -13.87 -8.44
N THR A 151 -11.89 -12.95 -7.51
CA THR A 151 -12.87 -11.87 -7.73
C THR A 151 -12.22 -10.50 -7.69
N ASP A 152 -12.73 -9.56 -8.48
CA ASP A 152 -12.30 -8.16 -8.46
C ASP A 152 -13.43 -7.23 -8.95
N ILE A 153 -13.37 -5.95 -8.57
CA ILE A 153 -14.32 -4.94 -9.05
C ILE A 153 -13.99 -4.52 -10.50
N SER A 154 -12.69 -4.53 -10.86
CA SER A 154 -12.16 -4.09 -12.14
C SER A 154 -12.31 -5.15 -13.22
N ALA A 155 -13.24 -4.92 -14.15
CA ALA A 155 -13.45 -5.80 -15.29
C ALA A 155 -12.24 -5.87 -16.24
N GLU A 156 -11.44 -4.80 -16.30
CA GLU A 156 -10.21 -4.75 -17.12
C GLU A 156 -9.09 -5.60 -16.50
N ALA A 157 -8.90 -5.49 -15.18
CA ALA A 157 -7.96 -6.34 -14.47
C ALA A 157 -8.33 -7.83 -14.61
N LEU A 158 -9.62 -8.17 -14.50
CA LEU A 158 -10.12 -9.53 -14.73
C LEU A 158 -9.95 -10.00 -16.17
N ALA A 159 -10.08 -9.12 -17.17
CA ALA A 159 -9.80 -9.48 -18.56
C ALA A 159 -8.32 -9.85 -18.75
N THR A 160 -7.42 -9.07 -18.14
CA THR A 160 -5.98 -9.37 -18.10
C THR A 160 -5.71 -10.70 -17.38
N ALA A 161 -6.35 -10.92 -16.23
CA ALA A 161 -6.23 -12.15 -15.45
C ALA A 161 -6.65 -13.39 -16.25
N ARG A 162 -7.79 -13.34 -16.94
CA ARG A 162 -8.25 -14.40 -17.84
C ARG A 162 -7.31 -14.64 -19.03
N GLY A 163 -6.66 -13.59 -19.51
CA GLY A 163 -5.64 -13.70 -20.55
C GLY A 163 -4.40 -14.48 -20.11
N ALA A 164 -4.10 -14.47 -18.80
CA ALA A 164 -2.97 -15.17 -18.18
C ALA A 164 -1.61 -14.86 -18.83
N VAL A 165 -1.45 -13.64 -19.37
CA VAL A 165 -0.21 -13.13 -19.94
C VAL A 165 0.31 -12.00 -19.07
N PHE A 166 1.56 -12.14 -18.64
CA PHE A 166 2.19 -11.28 -17.67
C PHE A 166 3.49 -10.69 -18.22
N GLY A 167 3.75 -9.42 -17.90
CA GLY A 167 5.04 -8.80 -18.17
C GLY A 167 6.14 -9.27 -17.20
N ARG A 168 7.39 -8.90 -17.48
CA ARG A 168 8.54 -9.19 -16.61
C ARG A 168 8.33 -8.69 -15.18
N TRP A 169 7.73 -7.51 -15.02
CA TRP A 169 7.48 -6.87 -13.72
C TRP A 169 6.60 -7.72 -12.76
N ALA A 170 5.57 -8.38 -13.30
CA ALA A 170 4.69 -9.25 -12.51
C ALA A 170 5.40 -10.52 -12.02
N LEU A 171 6.54 -10.87 -12.62
CA LEU A 171 7.34 -12.07 -12.33
C LEU A 171 8.70 -11.74 -11.71
N ARG A 172 8.90 -10.50 -11.23
CA ARG A 172 10.19 -9.99 -10.74
C ARG A 172 10.75 -10.73 -9.54
N THR A 173 9.88 -11.32 -8.74
CA THR A 173 10.20 -12.12 -7.55
C THR A 173 10.43 -13.59 -7.84
N MET A 174 10.18 -14.04 -9.07
CA MET A 174 10.30 -15.44 -9.46
C MET A 174 11.67 -15.70 -10.12
N PRO A 175 12.46 -16.67 -9.62
CA PRO A 175 13.69 -17.11 -10.27
C PRO A 175 13.44 -17.55 -11.72
N THR A 176 14.44 -17.39 -12.59
CA THR A 176 14.32 -17.72 -14.02
C THR A 176 13.88 -19.17 -14.25
N GLU A 177 14.39 -20.12 -13.48
CA GLU A 177 14.05 -21.54 -13.61
C GLU A 177 12.58 -21.82 -13.31
N GLU A 178 12.07 -21.29 -12.20
CA GLU A 178 10.65 -21.37 -11.84
C GLU A 178 9.75 -20.72 -12.91
N ARG A 179 10.20 -19.57 -13.43
CA ARG A 179 9.49 -18.88 -14.52
C ARG A 179 9.35 -19.77 -15.76
N LEU A 180 10.42 -20.44 -16.16
CA LEU A 180 10.42 -21.35 -17.31
C LEU A 180 9.60 -22.62 -17.04
N ARG A 181 9.47 -23.03 -15.77
CA ARG A 181 8.64 -24.16 -15.35
C ARG A 181 7.15 -23.86 -15.46
N TYR A 182 6.68 -22.69 -15.02
CA TYR A 182 5.25 -22.38 -14.97
C TYR A 182 4.73 -21.62 -16.18
N PHE A 183 5.61 -20.90 -16.88
CA PHE A 183 5.23 -20.03 -17.99
C PHE A 183 5.85 -20.49 -19.32
N ARG A 184 5.29 -19.97 -20.41
CA ARG A 184 5.89 -19.99 -21.74
C ARG A 184 6.17 -18.55 -22.15
N ALA A 185 7.37 -18.30 -22.67
CA ALA A 185 7.70 -17.00 -23.24
C ALA A 185 6.80 -16.73 -24.46
N VAL A 186 6.31 -15.50 -24.56
CA VAL A 186 5.53 -14.99 -25.69
C VAL A 186 6.38 -13.89 -26.33
N PRO A 187 6.70 -13.99 -27.64
CA PRO A 187 7.46 -12.96 -28.31
C PRO A 187 6.69 -11.63 -28.33
N GLY A 188 7.44 -10.53 -28.36
CA GLY A 188 6.86 -9.20 -28.51
C GLY A 188 6.10 -9.09 -29.83
N ARG A 189 5.04 -8.28 -29.82
CA ARG A 189 4.36 -7.84 -31.05
C ARG A 189 4.57 -6.34 -31.21
N ASP A 190 4.46 -5.85 -32.44
CA ASP A 190 4.50 -4.40 -32.70
C ASP A 190 3.38 -3.69 -31.92
N GLY A 191 3.75 -2.74 -31.06
CA GLY A 191 2.85 -2.02 -30.14
C GLY A 191 3.34 -1.95 -28.69
N ALA A 192 2.43 -1.74 -27.72
CA ALA A 192 2.74 -1.60 -26.29
C ALA A 192 3.40 -2.85 -25.62
N THR A 193 3.57 -3.95 -26.37
CA THR A 193 4.15 -5.22 -25.92
C THR A 193 5.49 -5.52 -26.62
N ARG A 194 6.31 -4.49 -26.87
CA ARG A 194 7.63 -4.58 -27.51
C ARG A 194 8.60 -5.58 -26.85
N GLU A 195 8.52 -5.78 -25.54
CA GLU A 195 9.45 -6.64 -24.79
C GLU A 195 9.05 -8.12 -24.73
N GLY A 196 7.90 -8.50 -25.29
CA GLY A 196 7.31 -9.83 -25.09
C GLY A 196 6.71 -10.01 -23.70
N GLY A 197 6.27 -11.22 -23.38
CA GLY A 197 5.63 -11.54 -22.12
C GLY A 197 5.74 -13.00 -21.74
N TYR A 198 5.05 -13.39 -20.68
CA TYR A 198 5.02 -14.76 -20.17
C TYR A 198 3.58 -15.20 -20.02
N ARG A 199 3.21 -16.25 -20.75
CA ARG A 199 1.90 -16.86 -20.63
C ARG A 199 1.96 -18.00 -19.63
N LEU A 200 1.10 -17.98 -18.62
CA LEU A 200 0.96 -19.10 -17.69
C LEU A 200 0.51 -20.34 -18.46
N ARG A 201 1.13 -21.50 -18.18
CA ARG A 201 0.73 -22.73 -18.84
C ARG A 201 -0.73 -23.08 -18.49
N SER A 202 -1.46 -23.62 -19.46
CA SER A 202 -2.92 -23.83 -19.40
C SER A 202 -3.37 -24.80 -18.31
N ASP A 203 -2.46 -25.64 -17.86
CA ASP A 203 -2.67 -26.60 -16.79
C ASP A 203 -2.76 -25.94 -15.40
N TYR A 204 -2.10 -24.80 -15.19
CA TYR A 204 -2.33 -23.95 -14.01
C TYR A 204 -3.52 -23.01 -14.22
N ALA A 205 -3.62 -22.41 -15.42
CA ALA A 205 -4.63 -21.38 -15.68
C ALA A 205 -6.06 -21.91 -15.54
N ARG A 206 -6.33 -23.15 -15.94
CA ARG A 206 -7.66 -23.79 -15.87
C ARG A 206 -8.14 -24.09 -14.45
N MET A 207 -7.27 -24.03 -13.44
CA MET A 207 -7.66 -24.21 -12.04
C MET A 207 -8.38 -22.98 -11.47
N VAL A 208 -8.28 -21.84 -12.16
CA VAL A 208 -8.76 -20.54 -11.67
C VAL A 208 -9.94 -20.05 -12.51
N ARG A 209 -11.02 -19.65 -11.83
CA ARG A 209 -12.17 -18.96 -12.40
C ARG A 209 -12.19 -17.51 -11.91
N PHE A 210 -12.58 -16.60 -12.80
CA PHE A 210 -12.63 -15.16 -12.50
C PHE A 210 -14.03 -14.59 -12.61
N GLU A 211 -14.47 -13.88 -11.56
CA GLU A 211 -15.78 -13.25 -11.49
C GLU A 211 -15.67 -11.78 -11.08
N ARG A 212 -16.58 -10.94 -11.59
CA ARG A 212 -16.63 -9.54 -11.15
C ARG A 212 -17.42 -9.47 -9.87
N GLN A 213 -16.85 -8.85 -8.85
CA GLN A 213 -17.51 -8.68 -7.56
C GLN A 213 -16.97 -7.46 -6.84
N ASN A 214 -17.87 -6.67 -6.24
CA ASN A 214 -17.50 -5.64 -5.29
C ASN A 214 -17.47 -6.24 -3.88
N LEU A 215 -16.41 -5.98 -3.11
CA LEU A 215 -16.32 -6.45 -1.71
C LEU A 215 -17.43 -5.89 -0.83
N LEU A 216 -17.91 -4.66 -1.09
CA LEU A 216 -19.01 -4.07 -0.33
C LEU A 216 -20.30 -4.88 -0.44
N SER A 217 -20.52 -5.58 -1.55
CA SER A 217 -21.73 -6.40 -1.70
C SER A 217 -21.81 -7.52 -0.67
N LEU A 218 -20.70 -7.86 -0.01
CA LEU A 218 -20.69 -8.85 1.09
C LEU A 218 -21.44 -8.37 2.32
N LEU A 219 -21.46 -7.05 2.56
CA LEU A 219 -22.17 -6.44 3.69
C LEU A 219 -23.69 -6.47 3.50
N GLU A 220 -24.13 -6.55 2.26
CA GLU A 220 -25.54 -6.61 1.85
C GLU A 220 -26.04 -8.07 1.68
N GLY A 221 -25.24 -9.05 2.11
CA GLY A 221 -25.56 -10.47 1.93
C GLY A 221 -25.28 -11.02 0.52
N GLY A 222 -24.77 -10.19 -0.40
CA GLY A 222 -24.29 -10.62 -1.71
C GLY A 222 -22.95 -11.37 -1.64
N GLY A 223 -22.37 -11.66 -2.80
CA GLY A 223 -21.10 -12.39 -2.94
C GLY A 223 -21.24 -13.67 -3.76
N PRO A 224 -20.15 -14.47 -3.89
CA PRO A 224 -20.19 -15.68 -4.70
C PRO A 224 -21.20 -16.65 -4.08
N ALA A 225 -22.09 -17.19 -4.90
CA ALA A 225 -23.07 -18.22 -4.49
C ALA A 225 -22.40 -19.55 -4.04
N LEU A 226 -21.07 -19.65 -4.17
CA LEU A 226 -20.30 -20.88 -4.05
C LEU A 226 -19.81 -21.15 -2.62
N GLY A 227 -20.73 -21.46 -1.71
CA GLY A 227 -20.50 -22.30 -0.53
C GLY A 227 -19.32 -21.96 0.41
N GLU A 228 -19.08 -22.88 1.34
CA GLU A 228 -18.03 -22.71 2.36
C GLU A 228 -16.63 -22.94 1.75
N PHE A 229 -15.72 -21.98 1.91
CA PHE A 229 -14.35 -22.03 1.41
C PHE A 229 -13.37 -22.60 2.44
N ASP A 230 -12.34 -23.32 1.98
CA ASP A 230 -11.28 -23.83 2.87
C ASP A 230 -10.20 -22.76 3.12
N LEU A 231 -9.99 -21.86 2.15
CA LEU A 231 -9.07 -20.74 2.23
C LEU A 231 -9.66 -19.51 1.53
N ILE A 232 -9.62 -18.37 2.21
CA ILE A 232 -9.89 -17.05 1.64
C ILE A 232 -8.64 -16.17 1.76
N LEU A 233 -8.27 -15.49 0.68
CA LEU A 233 -7.22 -14.47 0.65
C LEU A 233 -7.89 -13.13 0.33
N CYS A 234 -7.69 -12.12 1.18
CA CYS A 234 -8.18 -10.76 0.97
C CYS A 234 -7.04 -9.77 1.28
N ARG A 235 -6.07 -9.69 0.37
CA ARG A 235 -4.77 -9.08 0.63
C ARG A 235 -4.64 -7.76 -0.12
N ASN A 236 -4.14 -6.73 0.56
CA ASN A 236 -3.87 -5.39 0.01
C ASN A 236 -5.07 -4.65 -0.61
N VAL A 237 -6.29 -5.08 -0.28
CA VAL A 237 -7.53 -4.42 -0.72
C VAL A 237 -8.22 -3.74 0.46
N LEU A 238 -8.11 -4.31 1.66
CA LEU A 238 -8.74 -3.75 2.87
C LEU A 238 -8.20 -2.36 3.26
N ILE A 239 -6.99 -2.03 2.84
CA ILE A 239 -6.33 -0.72 3.07
C ILE A 239 -7.08 0.47 2.47
N TYR A 240 -8.07 0.21 1.62
CA TYR A 240 -8.90 1.23 1.01
C TYR A 240 -10.20 1.47 1.75
N PHE A 241 -10.55 0.75 2.83
CA PHE A 241 -11.83 0.97 3.53
C PHE A 241 -11.57 1.53 4.94
N ASP A 242 -12.58 2.15 5.55
CA ASP A 242 -12.49 2.52 6.97
C ASP A 242 -12.56 1.29 7.89
N ALA A 243 -12.19 1.46 9.16
CA ALA A 243 -12.15 0.39 10.14
C ALA A 243 -13.50 -0.35 10.34
N ALA A 244 -14.64 0.35 10.27
CA ALA A 244 -15.95 -0.28 10.44
C ALA A 244 -16.30 -1.15 9.23
N THR A 245 -16.10 -0.62 8.02
CA THR A 245 -16.25 -1.35 6.76
C THR A 245 -15.32 -2.55 6.69
N VAL A 246 -14.04 -2.39 7.07
CA VAL A 246 -13.08 -3.51 7.15
C VAL A 246 -13.59 -4.60 8.09
N THR A 247 -14.03 -4.23 9.29
CA THR A 247 -14.54 -5.21 10.28
C THR A 247 -15.75 -5.97 9.74
N GLY A 248 -16.68 -5.27 9.07
CA GLY A 248 -17.83 -5.90 8.42
C GLY A 248 -17.43 -6.87 7.31
N ILE A 249 -16.50 -6.46 6.43
CA ILE A 249 -16.02 -7.29 5.32
C ILE A 249 -15.34 -8.55 5.87
N VAL A 250 -14.42 -8.40 6.84
CA VAL A 250 -13.68 -9.53 7.41
C VAL A 250 -14.63 -10.52 8.12
N ARG A 251 -15.68 -10.02 8.79
CA ARG A 251 -16.73 -10.87 9.35
C ARG A 251 -17.47 -11.65 8.26
N ALA A 252 -17.93 -10.98 7.22
CA ALA A 252 -18.65 -11.62 6.11
C ALA A 252 -17.78 -12.64 5.36
N LEU A 253 -16.48 -12.40 5.25
CA LEU A 253 -15.52 -13.38 4.72
C LEU A 253 -15.38 -14.58 5.65
N GLY A 254 -15.25 -14.34 6.97
CA GLY A 254 -15.17 -15.40 7.99
C GLY A 254 -16.38 -16.33 7.99
N GLU A 255 -17.59 -15.80 7.84
CA GLU A 255 -18.84 -16.58 7.75
C GLU A 255 -18.90 -17.50 6.51
N ARG A 256 -18.14 -17.16 5.46
CA ARG A 256 -18.04 -17.95 4.22
C ARG A 256 -16.90 -18.96 4.25
N LEU A 257 -16.05 -18.95 5.29
CA LEU A 257 -15.11 -20.04 5.53
C LEU A 257 -15.83 -21.26 6.06
N ARG A 258 -15.29 -22.44 5.81
CA ARG A 258 -15.65 -23.65 6.56
C ARG A 258 -15.21 -23.54 8.02
N PRO A 259 -15.86 -24.27 8.94
CA PRO A 259 -15.27 -24.55 10.25
C PRO A 259 -13.82 -25.02 10.08
N GLY A 260 -12.90 -24.39 10.79
CA GLY A 260 -11.46 -24.66 10.66
C GLY A 260 -10.77 -24.06 9.44
N GLY A 261 -11.48 -23.39 8.54
CA GLY A 261 -10.96 -22.74 7.33
C GLY A 261 -10.08 -21.52 7.63
N TRP A 262 -9.27 -21.12 6.66
CA TRP A 262 -8.25 -20.09 6.82
C TRP A 262 -8.59 -18.78 6.09
N LEU A 263 -8.35 -17.64 6.74
CA LEU A 263 -8.40 -16.31 6.15
C LEU A 263 -7.02 -15.65 6.24
N LEU A 264 -6.48 -15.24 5.09
CA LEU A 264 -5.27 -14.44 5.00
C LEU A 264 -5.61 -13.02 4.57
N ILE A 265 -5.27 -12.06 5.42
CA ILE A 265 -5.35 -10.63 5.11
C ILE A 265 -3.95 -10.07 4.81
N GLY A 266 -3.89 -8.95 4.09
CA GLY A 266 -2.63 -8.25 3.84
C GLY A 266 -2.04 -7.71 5.15
N HIS A 267 -0.79 -7.20 5.10
CA HIS A 267 -0.05 -6.65 6.25
C HIS A 267 -0.72 -5.44 6.97
N ALA A 268 -1.94 -5.06 6.57
CA ALA A 268 -2.73 -4.10 7.32
C ALA A 268 -3.01 -4.73 8.69
N GLU A 269 -2.60 -4.00 9.72
CA GLU A 269 -2.41 -4.39 11.11
C GLU A 269 -3.48 -5.35 11.67
N PRO A 270 -3.09 -6.26 12.58
CA PRO A 270 -4.06 -7.10 13.28
C PRO A 270 -5.05 -6.20 14.03
N ASN A 271 -6.28 -6.11 13.53
CA ASN A 271 -7.36 -5.42 14.23
C ASN A 271 -7.84 -6.34 15.37
N PRO A 272 -7.74 -5.93 16.64
CA PRO A 272 -8.23 -6.72 17.77
C PRO A 272 -9.71 -7.09 17.64
N SER A 273 -10.49 -6.33 16.88
CA SER A 273 -11.91 -6.60 16.63
C SER A 273 -12.13 -7.97 15.97
N PHE A 274 -11.18 -8.46 15.18
CA PHE A 274 -11.31 -9.76 14.49
C PHE A 274 -11.28 -10.94 15.45
N ALA A 275 -10.60 -10.80 16.60
CA ALA A 275 -10.50 -11.84 17.62
C ALA A 275 -11.88 -12.23 18.20
N SER A 276 -12.89 -11.37 18.04
CA SER A 276 -14.26 -11.65 18.48
C SER A 276 -15.03 -12.65 17.60
N PHE A 277 -14.52 -13.00 16.41
CA PHE A 277 -15.18 -13.96 15.50
C PHE A 277 -14.21 -14.85 14.70
N LEU A 278 -12.89 -14.61 14.77
CA LEU A 278 -11.84 -15.43 14.17
C LEU A 278 -10.71 -15.67 15.16
N ALA A 279 -10.12 -16.87 15.13
CA ALA A 279 -8.93 -17.18 15.91
C ALA A 279 -7.68 -16.73 15.16
N ALA A 280 -6.89 -15.83 15.74
CA ALA A 280 -5.59 -15.45 15.18
C ALA A 280 -4.56 -16.57 15.41
N VAL A 281 -3.83 -16.92 14.36
CA VAL A 281 -2.77 -17.93 14.37
C VAL A 281 -1.47 -17.29 13.89
N SER A 282 -0.51 -17.19 14.80
CA SER A 282 0.83 -16.70 14.49
C SER A 282 1.62 -17.74 13.71
N LEU A 283 2.13 -17.35 12.56
CA LEU A 283 3.01 -18.15 11.71
C LEU A 283 4.35 -17.41 11.53
N PRO A 284 5.44 -18.09 11.16
CA PRO A 284 6.72 -17.42 10.93
C PRO A 284 6.59 -16.25 9.94
N GLY A 285 6.81 -15.03 10.43
CA GLY A 285 6.75 -13.80 9.64
C GLY A 285 5.35 -13.29 9.27
N THR A 286 4.25 -13.91 9.75
CA THR A 286 2.90 -13.40 9.46
C THR A 286 1.84 -13.90 10.44
N VAL A 287 0.66 -13.26 10.43
CA VAL A 287 -0.53 -13.72 11.15
C VAL A 287 -1.59 -14.12 10.15
N ALA A 288 -2.18 -15.29 10.36
CA ALA A 288 -3.35 -15.76 9.62
C ALA A 288 -4.52 -15.94 10.59
N TYR A 289 -5.74 -15.99 10.07
CA TYR A 289 -6.94 -16.15 10.87
C TYR A 289 -7.60 -17.49 10.54
N ARG A 290 -8.19 -18.14 11.53
CA ARG A 290 -8.90 -19.40 11.36
C ARG A 290 -10.33 -19.28 11.89
N ARG A 291 -11.31 -19.74 11.10
CA ARG A 291 -12.70 -19.86 11.59
C ARG A 291 -12.72 -20.95 12.68
N PRO A 292 -13.27 -20.69 13.88
CA PRO A 292 -13.42 -21.72 14.91
C PRO A 292 -14.23 -22.92 14.40
N GLU A 293 -13.96 -24.09 14.96
CA GLU A 293 -14.83 -25.25 14.75
C GLU A 293 -16.20 -24.97 15.40
N ASP A 294 -17.28 -25.55 14.86
CA ASP A 294 -18.61 -25.35 15.42
C ASP A 294 -18.64 -25.87 16.88
N GLY A 295 -18.95 -24.98 17.83
CA GLY A 295 -18.96 -25.27 19.27
C GLY A 295 -17.61 -25.06 20.00
N ALA A 296 -16.54 -24.68 19.29
CA ALA A 296 -15.28 -24.30 19.94
C ALA A 296 -15.35 -22.86 20.48
N ALA A 297 -15.02 -22.68 21.76
CA ALA A 297 -14.89 -21.35 22.35
C ALA A 297 -13.75 -20.59 21.67
N LEU A 298 -14.01 -19.35 21.26
CA LEU A 298 -12.93 -18.44 20.85
C LEU A 298 -11.97 -18.25 22.01
N PRO A 299 -10.65 -18.18 21.77
CA PRO A 299 -9.72 -17.81 22.82
C PRO A 299 -10.14 -16.44 23.38
N PRO A 300 -10.05 -16.22 24.71
CA PRO A 300 -10.39 -14.93 25.28
C PRO A 300 -9.57 -13.84 24.60
N VAL A 301 -10.24 -12.80 24.10
CA VAL A 301 -9.57 -11.62 23.57
C VAL A 301 -8.66 -11.11 24.68
N PRO A 302 -7.33 -10.98 24.47
CA PRO A 302 -6.49 -10.37 25.48
C PRO A 302 -7.03 -8.96 25.71
N ALA A 303 -7.58 -8.73 26.91
CA ALA A 303 -7.94 -7.41 27.35
C ALA A 303 -6.64 -6.62 27.44
N TRP A 304 -6.35 -5.82 26.42
CA TRP A 304 -5.30 -4.82 26.56
C TRP A 304 -5.74 -3.93 27.72
N PRO A 305 -4.89 -3.67 28.72
CA PRO A 305 -5.24 -2.70 29.73
C PRO A 305 -5.64 -1.41 29.01
N PRO A 306 -6.76 -0.76 29.37
CA PRO A 306 -7.04 0.57 28.85
C PRO A 306 -5.77 1.40 29.07
N ALA A 307 -5.33 2.12 28.03
CA ALA A 307 -4.14 2.95 28.11
C ALA A 307 -4.21 3.74 29.42
N SER A 308 -3.32 3.41 30.35
CA SER A 308 -3.31 4.06 31.66
C SER A 308 -2.95 5.53 31.42
N PRO A 309 -3.76 6.50 31.87
CA PRO A 309 -3.40 7.90 31.77
C PRO A 309 -2.43 8.19 32.91
N ALA A 310 -1.17 7.80 32.78
CA ALA A 310 -0.16 8.06 33.80
C ALA A 310 1.27 7.94 33.25
N TRP A 311 1.70 8.94 32.48
CA TRP A 311 2.85 9.75 32.88
C TRP A 311 2.84 11.04 32.02
N ALA A 312 2.59 12.18 32.67
CA ALA A 312 3.02 13.46 32.17
C ALA A 312 4.00 13.95 33.24
N PRO A 313 5.31 14.10 32.96
CA PRO A 313 6.13 14.89 33.85
C PRO A 313 5.62 16.34 33.75
N GLU A 314 5.22 16.93 34.87
CA GLU A 314 4.98 18.37 34.96
C GLU A 314 6.28 19.09 34.59
N VAL A 315 6.31 19.66 33.38
CA VAL A 315 7.34 20.62 33.00
C VAL A 315 6.88 21.97 33.58
N PRO A 316 7.62 22.58 34.52
CA PRO A 316 7.25 23.89 35.05
C PRO A 316 7.39 24.93 33.94
N LEU A 317 6.31 25.67 33.68
CA LEU A 317 6.33 26.79 32.73
C LEU A 317 7.27 27.89 33.25
N PRO A 318 8.17 28.45 32.41
CA PRO A 318 8.98 29.60 32.80
C PRO A 318 8.10 30.84 32.95
N SER A 319 8.22 31.52 34.09
CA SER A 319 7.56 32.81 34.34
C SER A 319 8.32 33.93 33.62
N TRP A 320 7.74 34.43 32.53
CA TRP A 320 8.20 35.66 31.91
C TRP A 320 7.58 36.86 32.64
N THR A 321 8.44 37.69 33.23
CA THR A 321 8.09 39.03 33.73
C THR A 321 7.88 39.97 32.56
N LEU A 322 6.72 40.63 32.52
CA LEU A 322 6.40 41.66 31.53
C LEU A 322 7.24 42.93 31.78
N PRO A 323 7.80 43.59 30.74
CA PRO A 323 8.34 44.93 30.85
C PRO A 323 7.24 45.99 30.98
N LEU A 324 7.64 47.12 31.58
CA LEU A 324 6.90 48.34 31.98
C LEU A 324 5.90 48.94 30.97
N PRO A 325 4.94 49.77 31.44
CA PRO A 325 3.79 50.21 30.64
C PRO A 325 4.16 51.34 29.66
N MET A 326 3.62 51.24 28.44
CA MET A 326 3.59 52.33 27.46
C MET A 326 2.35 53.23 27.66
N PRO A 327 2.43 54.52 27.25
CA PRO A 327 1.49 55.56 27.68
C PRO A 327 0.10 55.45 27.04
N GLU A 328 -0.92 55.90 27.79
CA GLU A 328 -2.32 55.94 27.38
C GLU A 328 -2.57 56.84 26.16
N PRO A 329 -3.38 56.41 25.18
CA PRO A 329 -3.88 57.27 24.12
C PRO A 329 -4.99 58.20 24.63
N PRO A 330 -5.20 59.38 24.01
CA PRO A 330 -6.20 60.34 24.46
C PRO A 330 -7.63 59.87 24.13
N ALA A 331 -8.57 60.23 25.00
CA ALA A 331 -9.98 59.89 24.90
C ALA A 331 -10.65 60.51 23.66
N VAL A 332 -11.46 59.72 22.97
CA VAL A 332 -12.37 60.17 21.90
C VAL A 332 -13.80 60.13 22.46
N PRO A 333 -14.63 61.19 22.27
CA PRO A 333 -15.97 61.27 22.85
C PRO A 333 -17.00 60.41 22.12
N GLU A 334 -18.07 60.08 22.85
CA GLU A 334 -19.18 59.21 22.47
C GLU A 334 -20.06 59.75 21.32
N ALA A 335 -20.46 58.79 20.48
CA ALA A 335 -21.75 58.59 19.82
C ALA A 335 -22.37 59.67 18.92
N GLU A 336 -22.55 59.30 17.64
CA GLU A 336 -23.86 59.41 16.99
C GLU A 336 -24.02 58.33 15.90
N SER A 337 -25.23 57.76 15.83
CA SER A 337 -25.60 56.60 15.01
C SER A 337 -25.97 57.03 13.58
N ALA A 338 -25.54 56.28 12.56
CA ALA A 338 -26.29 56.16 11.31
C ALA A 338 -25.92 54.88 10.52
N ALA A 339 -26.96 54.27 9.96
CA ALA A 339 -27.09 53.01 9.24
C ALA A 339 -26.19 52.72 8.00
N VAL A 340 -25.79 51.42 7.88
CA VAL A 340 -25.63 50.52 6.69
C VAL A 340 -24.65 50.96 5.57
N PRO A 341 -23.60 50.18 5.19
CA PRO A 341 -23.76 48.92 4.42
C PRO A 341 -22.73 47.79 4.65
N ALA A 342 -23.17 46.52 4.65
CA ALA A 342 -22.27 45.37 4.70
C ALA A 342 -21.95 44.84 3.28
N ALA A 343 -20.89 45.36 2.68
CA ALA A 343 -20.15 44.69 1.62
C ALA A 343 -18.91 44.02 2.25
N LEU A 344 -18.74 42.72 2.02
CA LEU A 344 -17.62 41.94 2.53
C LEU A 344 -16.28 42.45 1.95
N PRO A 345 -15.23 42.66 2.78
CA PRO A 345 -13.89 42.96 2.29
C PRO A 345 -13.21 41.69 1.73
N PRO A 346 -12.23 41.84 0.82
CA PRO A 346 -11.51 40.70 0.24
C PRO A 346 -10.63 40.02 1.29
N PRO A 347 -10.34 38.71 1.16
CA PRO A 347 -9.52 38.00 2.13
C PRO A 347 -8.06 38.48 2.05
N GLU A 348 -7.51 38.92 3.18
CA GLU A 348 -6.07 39.16 3.35
C GLU A 348 -5.30 37.83 3.40
N PRO A 349 -4.03 37.82 2.93
CA PRO A 349 -3.22 36.61 2.86
C PRO A 349 -2.70 36.24 4.25
N VAL A 350 -3.24 35.16 4.83
CA VAL A 350 -2.68 34.56 6.04
C VAL A 350 -1.45 33.73 5.65
N ALA A 351 -0.29 34.39 5.58
CA ALA A 351 0.99 33.70 5.65
C ALA A 351 1.43 33.64 7.12
N GLU A 352 0.97 32.64 7.85
CA GLU A 352 1.60 32.28 9.12
C GLU A 352 3.05 31.86 8.83
N HIS A 353 4.02 32.63 9.32
CA HIS A 353 5.39 32.17 9.48
C HIS A 353 5.41 31.05 10.53
N ARG A 354 5.01 29.85 10.13
CA ARG A 354 5.26 28.62 10.90
C ARG A 354 6.72 28.26 10.74
N GLU A 355 7.44 28.11 11.85
CA GLU A 355 8.80 27.54 11.83
C GLU A 355 8.81 26.25 11.00
N PRO A 356 9.86 26.01 10.20
CA PRO A 356 9.93 24.81 9.38
C PRO A 356 9.85 23.58 10.30
N PRO A 357 9.02 22.58 9.95
CA PRO A 357 8.81 21.41 10.80
C PRO A 357 10.11 20.65 11.02
N SER A 358 10.37 20.26 12.26
CA SER A 358 11.57 19.51 12.62
C SER A 358 11.61 18.12 11.96
N LEU A 359 12.81 17.57 11.80
CA LEU A 359 13.00 16.23 11.24
C LEU A 359 12.27 15.15 12.06
N ASP A 360 12.26 15.26 13.40
CA ASP A 360 11.52 14.33 14.27
C ASP A 360 10.01 14.38 14.01
N ARG A 361 9.47 15.55 13.69
CA ARG A 361 8.06 15.67 13.30
C ARG A 361 7.80 15.02 11.95
N ILE A 362 8.72 15.15 10.99
CA ILE A 362 8.63 14.49 9.67
C ILE A 362 8.70 12.96 9.84
N ARG A 363 9.57 12.45 10.71
CA ARG A 363 9.66 11.02 11.07
C ARG A 363 8.36 10.52 11.67
N ALA A 364 7.85 11.19 12.71
CA ALA A 364 6.58 10.81 13.33
C ALA A 364 5.38 10.81 12.35
N LEU A 365 5.38 11.73 11.37
CA LEU A 365 4.36 11.76 10.30
C LEU A 365 4.55 10.61 9.30
N ALA A 366 5.79 10.23 9.00
CA ALA A 366 6.09 9.09 8.14
C ALA A 366 5.70 7.77 8.83
N ASP A 367 6.05 7.63 10.11
CA ASP A 367 5.80 6.43 10.94
C ASP A 367 4.31 6.22 11.23
N SER A 368 3.55 7.30 11.35
CA SER A 368 2.08 7.24 11.49
C SER A 368 1.34 6.97 10.18
N GLY A 369 2.06 6.76 9.07
CA GLY A 369 1.47 6.48 7.75
C GLY A 369 0.92 7.70 7.02
N ALA A 370 1.05 8.91 7.60
CA ALA A 370 0.67 10.19 7.01
C ALA A 370 1.74 10.68 6.01
N ALA A 371 2.11 9.83 5.04
CA ALA A 371 3.21 10.07 4.09
C ALA A 371 3.06 11.40 3.30
N GLY A 372 1.82 11.85 3.05
CA GLY A 372 1.55 13.13 2.41
C GLY A 372 1.86 14.35 3.30
N GLU A 373 1.52 14.28 4.58
CA GLU A 373 1.90 15.32 5.56
C GLU A 373 3.40 15.31 5.80
N ALA A 374 4.00 14.13 5.92
CA ALA A 374 5.46 13.97 6.00
C ALA A 374 6.14 14.58 4.77
N TRP A 375 5.61 14.35 3.55
CA TRP A 375 6.14 14.93 2.32
C TRP A 375 6.00 16.47 2.28
N ARG A 376 4.84 17.02 2.67
CA ARG A 376 4.65 18.49 2.72
C ARG A 376 5.56 19.12 3.76
N ALA A 377 5.63 18.54 4.96
CA ALA A 377 6.51 18.98 6.02
C ALA A 377 7.98 18.94 5.58
N LEU A 378 8.39 17.85 4.93
CA LEU A 378 9.73 17.68 4.38
C LEU A 378 10.05 18.71 3.29
N ARG A 379 9.12 18.99 2.37
CA ARG A 379 9.31 19.99 1.31
C ARG A 379 9.45 21.39 1.89
N LEU A 380 8.68 21.71 2.93
CA LEU A 380 8.78 22.96 3.66
C LEU A 380 10.12 23.06 4.40
N ALA A 381 10.54 22.00 5.09
CA ALA A 381 11.84 21.93 5.76
C ALA A 381 13.00 22.07 4.78
N LEU A 382 13.01 21.34 3.66
CA LEU A 382 14.02 21.46 2.61
C LEU A 382 14.04 22.83 1.91
N SER A 383 12.93 23.57 1.92
CA SER A 383 12.92 24.96 1.41
C SER A 383 13.61 25.94 2.35
N ALA A 384 13.57 25.67 3.66
CA ALA A 384 14.22 26.47 4.69
C ALA A 384 15.69 26.05 4.90
N THR A 385 15.99 24.74 4.85
CA THR A 385 17.33 24.15 5.03
C THR A 385 17.70 23.19 3.87
N PRO A 386 18.08 23.72 2.69
CA PRO A 386 18.31 22.90 1.50
C PRO A 386 19.52 21.94 1.56
N PHE A 387 20.43 22.15 2.51
CA PHE A 387 21.75 21.49 2.64
C PHE A 387 21.82 20.50 3.80
N ASP A 388 20.69 20.12 4.39
CA ASP A 388 20.65 19.11 5.45
C ASP A 388 20.69 17.69 4.85
N PRO A 389 21.72 16.87 5.14
CA PRO A 389 21.85 15.52 4.59
C PRO A 389 20.75 14.56 5.08
N ALA A 390 20.28 14.72 6.31
CA ALA A 390 19.24 13.87 6.89
C ALA A 390 17.88 14.17 6.24
N LEU A 391 17.54 15.44 6.01
CA LEU A 391 16.32 15.79 5.26
C LEU A 391 16.36 15.24 3.82
N ARG A 392 17.51 15.28 3.14
CA ARG A 392 17.67 14.67 1.81
C ARG A 392 17.54 13.14 1.84
N PHE A 393 18.04 12.51 2.89
CA PHE A 393 17.87 11.07 3.10
C PHE A 393 16.40 10.70 3.26
N TYR A 394 15.65 11.43 4.10
CA TYR A 394 14.20 11.21 4.26
C TYR A 394 13.38 11.56 3.00
N GLU A 395 13.82 12.53 2.18
CA GLU A 395 13.28 12.75 0.83
C GLU A 395 13.42 11.50 -0.03
N GLY A 396 14.59 10.85 0.05
CA GLY A 396 14.86 9.57 -0.60
C GLY A 396 13.94 8.43 -0.14
N LEU A 397 13.78 8.27 1.17
CA LEU A 397 12.94 7.22 1.75
C LEU A 397 11.47 7.41 1.43
N LEU A 398 10.95 8.63 1.57
CA LEU A 398 9.55 8.96 1.27
C LEU A 398 9.26 8.89 -0.23
N ALA A 399 10.18 9.37 -1.09
CA ALA A 399 10.00 9.24 -2.53
C ALA A 399 9.94 7.76 -2.95
N ARG A 400 10.79 6.92 -2.34
CA ARG A 400 10.80 5.48 -2.60
C ARG A 400 9.52 4.80 -2.11
N SER A 401 9.01 5.15 -0.92
CA SER A 401 7.75 4.58 -0.42
C SER A 401 6.54 4.97 -1.28
N LEU A 402 6.62 6.13 -1.95
CA LEU A 402 5.64 6.62 -2.92
C LEU A 402 5.87 6.09 -4.36
N GLY A 403 6.85 5.22 -4.59
CA GLY A 403 7.16 4.64 -5.91
C GLY A 403 7.82 5.61 -6.90
N ARG A 404 8.37 6.73 -6.42
CA ARG A 404 9.06 7.75 -7.22
C ARG A 404 10.56 7.47 -7.27
N ASP A 405 10.95 6.36 -7.88
CA ASP A 405 12.33 5.84 -7.81
C ASP A 405 13.40 6.81 -8.33
N ALA A 406 13.11 7.56 -9.40
CA ALA A 406 14.03 8.56 -9.93
C ALA A 406 14.23 9.75 -8.97
N GLU A 407 13.19 10.14 -8.25
CA GLU A 407 13.25 11.18 -7.22
C GLU A 407 13.99 10.67 -5.98
N ALA A 408 13.73 9.42 -5.60
CA ALA A 408 14.41 8.74 -4.51
C ALA A 408 15.91 8.61 -4.75
N GLU A 409 16.31 8.16 -5.94
CA GLU A 409 17.73 8.05 -6.29
C GLU A 409 18.43 9.41 -6.27
N ARG A 410 17.78 10.45 -6.84
CA ARG A 410 18.31 11.82 -6.83
C ARG A 410 18.49 12.35 -5.41
N ALA A 411 17.51 12.12 -4.54
CA ALA A 411 17.55 12.56 -3.15
C ALA A 411 18.61 11.82 -2.32
N LEU A 412 18.71 10.49 -2.46
CA LEU A 412 19.74 9.68 -1.78
C LEU A 412 21.14 10.04 -2.24
N ARG A 413 21.36 10.23 -3.55
CA ARG A 413 22.64 10.74 -4.07
C ARG A 413 22.92 12.17 -3.58
N GLY A 414 21.88 12.98 -3.39
CA GLY A 414 21.97 14.32 -2.80
C GLY A 414 22.41 14.28 -1.33
N ALA A 415 21.89 13.33 -0.54
CA ALA A 415 22.35 13.10 0.83
C ALA A 415 23.85 12.71 0.85
N LEU A 416 24.26 11.79 -0.04
CA LEU A 416 25.65 11.35 -0.17
C LEU A 416 26.61 12.42 -0.71
N TYR A 417 26.09 13.42 -1.41
CA TYR A 417 26.88 14.57 -1.85
C TYR A 417 27.18 15.52 -0.68
N LEU A 418 26.22 15.67 0.24
CA LEU A 418 26.35 16.51 1.43
C LEU A 418 27.16 15.83 2.53
N ASP A 419 26.98 14.52 2.71
CA ASP A 419 27.71 13.68 3.64
C ASP A 419 28.10 12.35 2.98
N ARG A 420 29.39 12.18 2.68
CA ARG A 420 29.91 11.01 1.97
C ARG A 420 29.98 9.76 2.86
N ASP A 421 29.98 9.94 4.19
CA ASP A 421 30.12 8.88 5.19
C ASP A 421 28.75 8.43 5.73
N PHE A 422 27.65 8.92 5.14
CA PHE A 422 26.28 8.59 5.53
C PHE A 422 25.92 7.12 5.24
N VAL A 423 26.13 6.25 6.24
CA VAL A 423 25.96 4.80 6.18
C VAL A 423 24.58 4.39 5.64
N MET A 424 23.50 4.92 6.22
CA MET A 424 22.14 4.54 5.83
C MET A 424 21.77 5.02 4.42
N ALA A 425 22.29 6.16 3.96
CA ALA A 425 22.06 6.64 2.59
C ALA A 425 22.71 5.69 1.55
N HIS A 426 23.93 5.20 1.81
CA HIS A 426 24.56 4.17 0.97
C HIS A 426 23.76 2.87 0.97
N TYR A 427 23.30 2.41 2.14
CA TYR A 427 22.50 1.19 2.27
C TYR A 427 21.18 1.28 1.47
N HIS A 428 20.40 2.35 1.67
CA HIS A 428 19.13 2.52 0.98
C HIS A 428 19.28 2.79 -0.52
N LEU A 429 20.35 3.47 -0.94
CA LEU A 429 20.69 3.62 -2.36
C LEU A 429 21.04 2.27 -2.98
N GLY A 430 21.80 1.42 -2.29
CA GLY A 430 22.12 0.07 -2.72
C GLY A 430 20.87 -0.81 -2.91
N LEU A 431 19.95 -0.76 -1.95
CA LEU A 431 18.66 -1.46 -2.05
C LEU A 431 17.80 -0.94 -3.21
N LEU A 432 17.75 0.38 -3.42
CA LEU A 432 17.01 1.00 -4.51
C LEU A 432 17.59 0.59 -5.88
N LEU A 433 18.91 0.68 -6.04
CA LEU A 433 19.60 0.30 -7.28
C LEU A 433 19.48 -1.20 -7.57
N SER A 434 19.46 -2.03 -6.53
CA SER A 434 19.19 -3.47 -6.67
C SER A 434 17.78 -3.72 -7.21
N ALA A 435 16.78 -3.00 -6.67
CA ALA A 435 15.40 -3.05 -7.18
C ALA A 435 15.28 -2.54 -8.63
N LEU A 436 16.07 -1.53 -9.00
CA LEU A 436 16.15 -0.98 -10.37
C LEU A 436 17.00 -1.83 -11.34
N SER A 437 17.43 -3.03 -10.93
CA SER A 437 18.25 -3.94 -11.76
C SER A 437 19.58 -3.33 -12.22
N ARG A 438 20.21 -2.52 -11.37
CA ARG A 438 21.56 -1.93 -11.59
C ARG A 438 22.56 -2.55 -10.61
N PRO A 439 22.91 -3.84 -10.78
CA PRO A 439 23.61 -4.63 -9.76
C PRO A 439 25.02 -4.13 -9.45
N GLU A 440 25.73 -3.57 -10.44
CA GLU A 440 27.10 -3.07 -10.24
C GLU A 440 27.14 -1.79 -9.39
N GLU A 441 26.16 -0.90 -9.58
CA GLU A 441 26.04 0.31 -8.76
C GLU A 441 25.45 -0.04 -7.39
N ALA A 442 24.49 -0.95 -7.34
CA ALA A 442 23.94 -1.47 -6.10
C ALA A 442 25.01 -2.10 -5.22
N ARG A 443 25.87 -2.95 -5.81
CA ARG A 443 26.99 -3.57 -5.12
C ARG A 443 27.94 -2.53 -4.55
N ARG A 444 28.35 -1.54 -5.35
CA ARG A 444 29.23 -0.45 -4.87
C ARG A 444 28.62 0.32 -3.70
N ALA A 445 27.33 0.64 -3.76
CA ALA A 445 26.65 1.33 -2.68
C ALA A 445 26.54 0.47 -1.41
N LEU A 446 26.23 -0.83 -1.53
CA LEU A 446 26.19 -1.75 -0.39
C LEU A 446 27.58 -2.05 0.20
N ASP A 447 28.61 -2.16 -0.65
CA ASP A 447 30.02 -2.31 -0.24
C ASP A 447 30.45 -1.09 0.60
N ASN A 448 30.13 0.13 0.14
CA ASN A 448 30.41 1.36 0.88
C ASN A 448 29.65 1.41 2.22
N ALA A 449 28.38 1.03 2.24
CA ALA A 449 27.58 0.98 3.47
C ALA A 449 28.19 0.01 4.49
N ALA A 450 28.60 -1.18 4.04
CA ALA A 450 29.24 -2.17 4.91
C ALA A 450 30.59 -1.68 5.43
N ALA A 451 31.44 -1.14 4.56
CA ALA A 451 32.76 -0.65 4.94
C ALA A 451 32.67 0.48 5.97
N LEU A 452 31.78 1.45 5.76
CA LEU A 452 31.57 2.56 6.70
C LEU A 452 30.98 2.07 8.03
N ALA A 453 30.00 1.18 8.00
CA ALA A 453 29.43 0.60 9.21
C ALA A 453 30.45 -0.19 10.06
N GLU A 454 31.42 -0.86 9.42
CA GLU A 454 32.48 -1.61 10.12
C GLU A 454 33.55 -0.74 10.76
N THR A 455 33.67 0.53 10.36
CA THR A 455 34.54 1.48 11.06
C THR A 455 33.97 1.94 12.40
N LEU A 456 32.68 1.70 12.65
CA LEU A 456 32.00 2.06 13.89
C LEU A 456 32.00 0.89 14.89
N PRO A 457 31.92 1.17 16.21
CA PRO A 457 31.79 0.12 17.21
C PRO A 457 30.60 -0.82 16.90
N PRO A 458 30.71 -2.14 17.08
CA PRO A 458 29.67 -3.09 16.66
C PRO A 458 28.27 -2.82 17.24
N GLY A 459 28.20 -2.31 18.48
CA GLY A 459 26.95 -1.94 19.15
C GLY A 459 26.56 -0.46 18.99
N ALA A 460 27.28 0.33 18.21
CA ALA A 460 26.94 1.73 17.96
C ALA A 460 25.66 1.79 17.12
N LEU A 461 24.67 2.53 17.61
CA LEU A 461 23.44 2.79 16.87
C LEU A 461 23.74 3.76 15.72
N LEU A 462 23.31 3.39 14.52
CA LEU A 462 23.47 4.26 13.37
C LEU A 462 22.46 5.40 13.43
N PRO A 463 22.91 6.65 13.22
CA PRO A 463 22.01 7.75 12.91
C PRO A 463 21.07 7.36 11.75
N GLU A 464 19.79 7.70 11.87
CA GLU A 464 18.74 7.39 10.87
C GLU A 464 18.52 5.89 10.61
N GLY A 465 19.05 5.01 11.47
CA GLY A 465 18.91 3.55 11.38
C GLY A 465 17.76 2.97 12.21
N ASP A 466 16.89 3.79 12.80
CA ASP A 466 15.76 3.38 13.66
C ASP A 466 16.14 2.35 14.75
N GLY A 467 17.30 2.55 15.38
CA GLY A 467 17.83 1.65 16.41
C GLY A 467 18.64 0.46 15.88
N ALA A 468 18.95 0.43 14.57
CA ALA A 468 19.86 -0.56 14.01
C ALA A 468 21.31 -0.32 14.46
N ALA A 469 21.96 -1.38 14.94
CA ALA A 469 23.37 -1.35 15.25
C ALA A 469 24.22 -1.41 13.96
N ALA A 470 25.40 -0.79 14.00
CA ALA A 470 26.33 -0.77 12.88
C ALA A 470 26.68 -2.19 12.38
N ALA A 471 26.87 -3.14 13.29
CA ALA A 471 27.12 -4.54 12.92
C ALA A 471 25.95 -5.21 12.18
N ASP A 472 24.70 -4.86 12.53
CA ASP A 472 23.52 -5.43 11.87
C ASP A 472 23.38 -4.89 10.46
N VAL A 473 23.60 -3.59 10.26
CA VAL A 473 23.56 -2.95 8.93
C VAL A 473 24.70 -3.43 8.05
N ALA A 474 25.92 -3.60 8.58
CA ALA A 474 27.04 -4.20 7.85
C ALA A 474 26.71 -5.62 7.38
N ARG A 475 26.14 -6.45 8.25
CA ARG A 475 25.71 -7.82 7.92
C ARG A 475 24.61 -7.83 6.86
N LEU A 476 23.61 -6.95 6.99
CA LEU A 476 22.50 -6.84 6.03
C LEU A 476 22.99 -6.34 4.66
N ALA A 477 23.88 -5.35 4.63
CA ALA A 477 24.50 -4.86 3.41
C ALA A 477 25.26 -5.98 2.70
N ARG A 478 26.05 -6.77 3.43
CA ARG A 478 26.76 -7.94 2.90
C ARG A 478 25.84 -9.09 2.46
N ALA A 479 24.75 -9.35 3.19
CA ALA A 479 23.75 -10.33 2.76
C ALA A 479 23.07 -9.90 1.45
N GLY A 480 22.86 -8.60 1.25
CA GLY A 480 22.40 -8.02 -0.01
C GLY A 480 23.36 -8.21 -1.19
N LEU A 481 24.66 -8.44 -0.91
CA LEU A 481 25.69 -8.79 -1.90
C LEU A 481 25.74 -10.30 -2.20
N GLY A 482 25.43 -11.14 -1.20
CA GLY A 482 25.61 -12.59 -1.21
C GLY A 482 24.57 -13.41 -2.00
N GLY A 483 23.61 -12.79 -2.69
CA GLY A 483 22.60 -13.49 -3.49
C GLY A 483 23.13 -14.29 -4.69
N ARG A 484 24.43 -14.22 -5.01
CA ARG A 484 25.12 -15.05 -6.02
C ARG A 484 26.63 -15.16 -5.76
N VAL A 485 27.09 -15.85 -4.72
CA VAL A 485 28.42 -16.50 -4.75
C VAL A 485 28.42 -17.74 -3.85
N ALA A 486 27.97 -18.87 -4.39
CA ALA A 486 28.42 -20.18 -3.96
C ALA A 486 28.62 -21.00 -5.24
N GLY A 487 29.88 -21.12 -5.66
CA GLY A 487 30.29 -21.90 -6.83
C GLY A 487 30.98 -21.08 -7.91
N ALA A 488 32.21 -20.64 -7.62
CA ALA A 488 33.29 -20.56 -8.61
C ALA A 488 34.58 -20.14 -7.89
N GLU A 489 35.35 -21.12 -7.43
CA GLU A 489 36.80 -21.11 -7.69
C GLU A 489 37.18 -22.51 -8.19
N PRO A 490 38.16 -22.60 -9.12
CA PRO A 490 38.51 -23.83 -9.84
C PRO A 490 39.06 -24.94 -8.94
#